data_AF-A0AAP2ZPN6-F1
#
_entry.id   AF-A0AAP2ZPN6-F1
#
_cell.length_a   1.000
_cell.length_b   1.000
_cell.length_c   1.000
_cell.angle_alpha   90.00
_cell.angle_beta   90.00
_cell.angle_gamma   90.00
#
_symmetry.space_group_name_H-M   'P 1'
#
loop_
_entity.id
_entity.type
_entity.pdbx_description
1 polymer ?
#
loop_
_entity_poly.entity_id
_entity_poly.type
_entity_poly.pdbx_seq_one_letter_code
_entity_poly.pdbx_strand_id
1 'polypeptide(L)'
;MRTNKILGEGVHLQVNLRKISPLPIEAIKFLDELSQRDSVEKLIIFGSRACGDYDKYSDIDLAVVAPSFTKADWVMLRAKAIHDVRVVFRISIVNFLSNPERLQKRIYDDGEVIYEQS
;
A
#
# COMPACT_ATOMS: atom_id res chain seq x y z
N MET A 1 -12.44 15.86 8.96
CA MET A 1 -11.76 15.68 10.27
C MET A 1 -10.53 14.80 10.06
N ARG A 2 -9.36 15.40 9.82
CA ARG A 2 -8.10 14.70 9.52
C ARG A 2 -7.21 14.71 10.77
N THR A 3 -7.06 13.57 11.42
CA THR A 3 -6.13 13.34 12.54
C THR A 3 -5.13 12.25 12.16
N ASN A 4 -4.04 12.63 11.52
CA ASN A 4 -2.88 11.73 11.32
C ASN A 4 -2.19 11.53 12.67
N LYS A 5 -1.93 10.27 13.03
CA LYS A 5 -1.18 9.92 14.24
C LYS A 5 0.29 10.21 13.97
N ILE A 6 0.83 11.14 14.76
CA ILE A 6 2.14 11.79 14.59
C ILE A 6 3.25 10.80 14.93
N LEU A 7 4.11 10.50 13.96
CA LEU A 7 5.51 10.16 14.19
C LEU A 7 6.26 11.51 14.23
N GLY A 8 7.19 11.67 15.18
CA GLY A 8 7.78 12.96 15.58
C GLY A 8 8.14 13.92 14.43
N GLU A 9 7.89 15.21 14.68
CA GLU A 9 8.16 16.39 13.85
C GLU A 9 7.65 16.36 12.40
N GLY A 10 6.46 16.92 12.17
CA GLY A 10 6.08 17.56 10.91
C GLY A 10 5.90 16.70 9.65
N VAL A 11 6.11 15.38 9.70
CA VAL A 11 5.96 14.51 8.51
C VAL A 11 4.48 14.35 8.16
N HIS A 12 4.02 15.05 7.13
CA HIS A 12 2.69 14.88 6.55
C HIS A 12 2.70 13.70 5.58
N LEU A 13 2.25 12.54 6.05
CA LEU A 13 2.00 11.38 5.19
C LEU A 13 0.84 11.68 4.23
N GLN A 14 1.00 11.31 2.96
CA GLN A 14 -0.07 11.31 1.95
C GLN A 14 -1.01 10.11 2.14
N VAL A 15 -0.50 9.02 2.73
CA VAL A 15 -1.27 7.82 3.00
C VAL A 15 -2.10 7.90 4.28
N ASN A 16 -3.32 7.35 4.25
CA ASN A 16 -4.20 7.16 5.41
C ASN A 16 -4.15 5.71 5.90
N LEU A 17 -3.42 5.47 6.99
CA LEU A 17 -3.14 4.12 7.50
C LEU A 17 -3.96 3.73 8.74
N ARG A 18 -4.98 4.52 9.12
CA ARG A 18 -5.68 4.36 10.41
C ARG A 18 -6.30 2.98 10.63
N LYS A 19 -6.87 2.39 9.58
CA LYS A 19 -7.60 1.12 9.66
C LYS A 19 -6.74 -0.13 9.43
N ILE A 20 -5.49 0.05 9.01
CA ILE A 20 -4.58 -1.05 8.65
C ILE A 20 -3.36 -1.14 9.58
N SER A 21 -3.30 -0.25 10.57
CA SER A 21 -2.23 -0.12 11.58
C SER A 21 -2.41 -1.11 12.74
N PRO A 22 -1.35 -1.56 13.44
CA PRO A 22 0.01 -1.02 13.40
C PRO A 22 0.82 -1.51 12.20
N LEU A 23 1.71 -0.62 11.74
CA LEU A 23 2.75 -0.93 10.76
C LEU A 23 4.12 -0.49 11.29
N PRO A 24 5.20 -1.24 11.02
CA PRO A 24 6.57 -0.76 11.23
C PRO A 24 6.85 0.50 10.41
N ILE A 25 7.73 1.36 10.92
CA ILE A 25 8.11 2.62 10.28
C ILE A 25 8.60 2.44 8.84
N GLU A 26 9.33 1.36 8.55
CA GLU A 26 9.86 1.09 7.22
C GLU A 26 8.75 0.75 6.21
N ALA A 27 7.68 0.07 6.62
CA ALA A 27 6.51 -0.14 5.78
C ALA A 27 5.76 1.18 5.52
N ILE A 28 5.63 2.04 6.54
CA ILE A 28 4.99 3.34 6.42
C ILE A 28 5.74 4.22 5.41
N LYS A 29 7.06 4.32 5.53
CA LYS A 29 7.92 5.07 4.59
C LYS A 29 7.77 4.54 3.17
N PHE A 30 7.81 3.21 2.98
CA PHE A 30 7.65 2.61 1.66
C PHE A 30 6.31 2.97 1.00
N LEU A 31 5.20 2.89 1.75
CA LEU A 31 3.88 3.23 1.24
C LEU A 31 3.75 4.72 0.90
N ASP A 32 4.31 5.59 1.74
CA ASP A 32 4.29 7.05 1.53
C ASP A 32 5.18 7.49 0.36
N GLU A 33 6.37 6.90 0.22
CA GLU A 33 7.23 7.12 -0.95
C GLU A 33 6.56 6.67 -2.25
N LEU A 34 5.72 5.64 -2.20
CA LEU A 34 4.99 5.15 -3.36
C LEU A 34 3.85 6.10 -3.76
N SER A 35 3.11 6.65 -2.78
CA SER A 35 2.04 7.62 -3.06
C SER A 35 2.56 8.94 -3.63
N GLN A 36 3.81 9.32 -3.30
CA GLN A 36 4.43 10.54 -3.82
C GLN A 36 4.85 10.46 -5.29
N ARG A 37 4.71 9.30 -5.95
CA ARG A 37 5.00 9.16 -7.38
C ARG A 37 3.81 9.60 -8.20
N ASP A 38 4.00 10.56 -9.10
CA ASP A 38 2.95 11.05 -10.01
C ASP A 38 2.34 9.96 -10.90
N SER A 39 3.06 8.85 -11.11
CA SER A 39 2.59 7.70 -11.88
C SER A 39 1.70 6.73 -11.10
N VAL A 40 1.53 6.93 -9.78
CA VAL A 40 0.65 6.14 -8.91
C VAL A 40 -0.63 6.93 -8.64
N GLU A 41 -1.75 6.40 -9.13
CA GLU A 41 -3.06 7.02 -8.99
C GLU A 41 -3.77 6.57 -7.71
N LYS A 42 -3.54 5.33 -7.28
CA LYS A 42 -4.23 4.75 -6.11
C LYS A 42 -3.46 3.59 -5.48
N LEU A 43 -3.53 3.53 -4.16
CA LEU A 43 -3.02 2.42 -3.35
C LEU A 43 -4.15 1.85 -2.49
N ILE A 44 -4.36 0.54 -2.59
CA ILE A 44 -5.40 -0.19 -1.85
C ILE A 44 -4.75 -1.35 -1.11
N ILE A 45 -4.86 -1.38 0.21
CA ILE A 45 -4.49 -2.56 1.00
C ILE A 45 -5.70 -3.48 1.06
N PHE A 46 -5.52 -4.76 0.75
CA PHE A 46 -6.56 -5.77 0.84
C PHE A 46 -6.08 -6.97 1.68
N GLY A 47 -6.87 -8.04 1.71
CA GLY A 47 -6.53 -9.24 2.48
C GLY A 47 -6.68 -9.03 3.98
N SER A 48 -5.91 -9.78 4.78
CA SER A 48 -6.10 -9.88 6.23
C SER A 48 -6.12 -8.52 6.94
N ARG A 49 -5.25 -7.58 6.51
CA ARG A 49 -5.16 -6.23 7.09
C ARG A 49 -6.36 -5.33 6.81
N ALA A 50 -7.08 -5.56 5.72
CA ALA A 50 -8.27 -4.77 5.41
C ALA A 50 -9.52 -5.30 6.14
N CYS A 51 -9.59 -6.62 6.37
CA CYS A 51 -10.74 -7.26 7.01
C CYS A 51 -10.74 -7.19 8.55
N GLY A 52 -9.71 -6.58 9.17
CA GLY A 52 -9.64 -6.43 10.63
C GLY A 52 -9.24 -7.70 11.41
N ASP A 53 -8.99 -8.82 10.73
CA ASP A 53 -8.52 -10.08 11.30
C ASP A 53 -7.00 -10.25 11.08
N TYR A 54 -6.22 -9.26 11.54
CA TYR A 54 -4.76 -9.24 11.38
C TYR A 54 -4.04 -9.17 12.72
N ASP A 55 -2.87 -9.82 12.78
CA ASP A 55 -1.87 -9.59 13.82
C ASP A 55 -0.85 -8.55 13.32
N LYS A 56 -0.05 -8.00 14.24
CA LYS A 56 1.02 -7.04 13.93
C LYS A 56 2.04 -7.58 12.91
N TYR A 57 2.13 -8.90 12.74
CA TYR A 57 3.00 -9.58 11.78
C TYR A 57 2.31 -10.03 10.49
N SER A 58 1.03 -9.69 10.29
CA SER A 58 0.35 -10.01 9.04
C SER A 58 1.00 -9.31 7.85
N ASP A 59 1.10 -10.04 6.74
CA ASP A 59 1.57 -9.54 5.44
C ASP A 59 0.75 -8.33 4.98
N ILE A 60 1.34 -7.54 4.08
CA ILE A 60 0.65 -6.45 3.38
C ILE A 60 0.36 -6.92 1.95
N ASP A 61 -0.92 -7.06 1.62
CA ASP A 61 -1.36 -7.24 0.24
C ASP A 61 -1.74 -5.88 -0.35
N LEU A 62 -0.92 -5.38 -1.27
CA LEU A 62 -1.02 -4.05 -1.85
C LEU A 62 -1.41 -4.12 -3.32
N ALA A 63 -2.58 -3.58 -3.65
CA ALA A 63 -2.95 -3.29 -5.03
C ALA A 63 -2.55 -1.86 -5.39
N VAL A 64 -1.87 -1.73 -6.53
CA VAL A 64 -1.38 -0.47 -7.06
C VAL A 64 -2.08 -0.18 -8.38
N VAL A 65 -2.69 1.00 -8.48
CA VAL A 65 -3.22 1.56 -9.74
C VAL A 65 -2.18 2.54 -10.26
N ALA A 66 -1.53 2.17 -11.35
CA ALA A 66 -0.48 2.96 -11.98
C ALA A 66 -0.45 2.66 -13.50
N PRO A 67 -1.38 3.23 -14.28
CA PRO A 67 -1.54 2.88 -15.69
C PRO A 67 -0.31 3.21 -16.55
N SER A 68 0.53 4.14 -16.10
CA SER A 68 1.77 4.54 -16.78
C SER A 68 2.99 3.69 -16.42
N PHE A 69 2.89 2.74 -15.48
CA PHE A 69 4.03 1.88 -15.13
C PHE A 69 4.42 0.96 -16.29
N THR A 70 5.71 1.00 -16.63
CA THR A 70 6.32 0.02 -17.52
C THR A 70 6.56 -1.31 -16.79
N LYS A 71 6.89 -2.36 -17.55
CA LYS A 71 7.33 -3.64 -16.95
C LYS A 71 8.53 -3.47 -16.02
N ALA A 72 9.47 -2.58 -16.37
CA ALA A 72 10.65 -2.32 -15.56
C ALA A 72 10.29 -1.66 -14.22
N ASP A 73 9.32 -0.74 -14.22
CA ASP A 73 8.83 -0.10 -12.99
C ASP A 73 8.23 -1.13 -12.03
N TRP A 74 7.43 -2.08 -12.55
CA TRP A 74 6.88 -3.17 -11.74
C TRP A 74 7.96 -4.08 -11.16
N VAL A 75 8.99 -4.41 -11.94
CA VAL A 75 10.12 -5.24 -11.46
C VAL A 75 10.86 -4.49 -10.35
N MET A 76 11.17 -3.21 -10.55
CA MET A 76 11.87 -2.40 -9.57
C MET A 76 11.06 -2.22 -8.29
N LEU A 77 9.75 -1.95 -8.41
CA LEU A 77 8.86 -1.81 -7.25
C LEU A 77 8.82 -3.09 -6.40
N ARG A 78 8.70 -4.25 -7.05
CA ARG A 78 8.72 -5.55 -6.35
C ARG A 78 10.09 -5.84 -5.72
N ALA A 79 11.17 -5.56 -6.44
CA ALA A 79 12.53 -5.74 -5.93
C ALA A 79 12.75 -4.89 -4.66
N LYS A 80 12.34 -3.61 -4.70
CA LYS A 80 12.38 -2.73 -3.53
C LYS A 80 11.59 -3.29 -2.35
N ALA A 81 10.35 -3.72 -2.59
CA ALA A 81 9.50 -4.29 -1.53
C ALA A 81 10.11 -5.56 -0.88
N ILE A 82 10.84 -6.37 -1.64
CA ILE A 82 11.44 -7.62 -1.16
C ILE A 82 12.80 -7.39 -0.48
N HIS A 83 13.64 -6.52 -1.04
CA HIS A 83 15.05 -6.43 -0.67
C HIS A 83 15.38 -5.20 0.20
N ASP A 84 14.64 -4.11 0.05
CA ASP A 84 15.00 -2.83 0.68
C ASP A 84 14.14 -2.55 1.93
N VAL A 85 12.88 -2.97 1.92
CA VAL A 85 11.96 -2.74 3.04
C VAL A 85 12.23 -3.74 4.17
N ARG A 86 12.87 -3.27 5.23
CA ARG A 86 13.30 -4.10 6.38
C ARG A 86 12.15 -4.41 7.33
N VAL A 87 11.27 -5.33 6.93
CA VAL A 87 10.17 -5.85 7.74
C VAL A 87 10.22 -7.38 7.85
N VAL A 88 9.58 -7.93 8.88
CA VAL A 88 9.57 -9.39 9.15
C VAL A 88 8.49 -10.15 8.38
N PHE A 89 7.57 -9.42 7.73
CA PHE A 89 6.45 -9.95 6.96
C PHE A 89 6.60 -9.58 5.48
N ARG A 90 5.79 -10.16 4.61
CA ARG A 90 5.85 -9.91 3.17
C ARG A 90 5.03 -8.69 2.79
N ILE A 91 5.49 -8.00 1.75
CA ILE A 91 4.70 -6.99 1.03
C ILE A 91 4.46 -7.54 -0.37
N SER A 92 3.25 -8.06 -0.59
CA SER A 92 2.79 -8.56 -1.88
C SER A 92 2.22 -7.41 -2.70
N ILE A 93 2.71 -7.22 -3.92
CA ILE A 93 2.25 -6.15 -4.81
C ILE A 93 1.48 -6.75 -5.98
N VAL A 94 0.34 -6.18 -6.33
CA VAL A 94 -0.40 -6.54 -7.53
C VAL A 94 -0.68 -5.31 -8.39
N ASN A 95 -0.59 -5.47 -9.71
CA ASN A 95 -1.09 -4.46 -10.64
C ASN A 95 -2.61 -4.61 -10.70
N PHE A 96 -3.34 -3.65 -10.13
CA PHE A 96 -4.80 -3.72 -10.04
C PHE A 96 -5.45 -3.89 -11.42
N LEU A 97 -5.02 -3.10 -12.40
CA LEU A 97 -5.63 -3.02 -13.74
C LEU A 97 -5.41 -4.29 -14.57
N SER A 98 -4.36 -5.06 -14.29
CA SER A 98 -4.05 -6.30 -15.03
C SER A 98 -4.67 -7.56 -14.41
N ASN A 99 -5.35 -7.46 -13.26
CA ASN A 99 -5.96 -8.61 -12.62
C ASN A 99 -7.36 -8.91 -13.19
N PRO A 100 -7.85 -10.16 -13.08
CA PRO A 100 -9.22 -10.50 -13.47
C PRO A 100 -10.26 -9.66 -12.70
N GLU A 101 -11.38 -9.33 -13.35
CA GLU A 101 -12.46 -8.49 -12.77
C GLU A 101 -12.93 -9.00 -11.40
N ARG A 102 -13.05 -10.32 -11.23
CA ARG A 102 -13.43 -10.92 -9.95
C ARG A 102 -12.47 -10.52 -8.81
N LEU A 103 -11.17 -10.48 -9.08
CA LEU A 103 -10.18 -10.06 -8.08
C LEU A 103 -10.21 -8.55 -7.88
N GLN A 104 -10.34 -7.76 -8.96
CA GLN A 104 -10.50 -6.30 -8.86
C GLN A 104 -11.70 -5.94 -7.97
N LYS A 105 -12.86 -6.59 -8.18
CA LYS A 105 -14.06 -6.39 -7.38
C LYS A 105 -13.82 -6.70 -5.90
N ARG A 106 -13.18 -7.82 -5.58
CA ARG A 106 -12.84 -8.17 -4.19
C ARG A 106 -11.90 -7.16 -3.54
N ILE A 107 -10.86 -6.71 -4.26
CA ILE A 107 -9.94 -5.68 -3.77
C ILE A 107 -10.70 -4.38 -3.51
N TYR A 108 -11.68 -4.03 -4.35
CA TYR A 108 -12.47 -2.81 -4.20
C TYR A 108 -13.48 -2.90 -3.05
N ASP A 109 -14.19 -4.02 -2.92
CA ASP A 109 -15.24 -4.21 -1.91
C ASP A 109 -14.66 -4.41 -0.51
N ASP A 110 -13.59 -5.20 -0.41
CA ASP A 110 -13.02 -5.64 0.88
C ASP A 110 -11.74 -4.87 1.26
N GLY A 111 -11.19 -4.07 0.35
CA GLY A 111 -9.94 -3.35 0.55
C GLY A 111 -10.12 -1.96 1.17
N GLU A 112 -9.05 -1.46 1.77
CA GLU A 112 -8.96 -0.08 2.25
C GLU A 112 -8.09 0.76 1.31
N VAL A 113 -8.69 1.81 0.74
CA VAL A 113 -7.95 2.82 -0.02
C VAL A 113 -7.11 3.65 0.94
N ILE A 114 -5.79 3.51 0.86
CA ILE A 114 -4.87 4.26 1.71
C ILE A 114 -4.37 5.54 1.02
N TYR A 115 -4.45 5.62 -0.31
CA TYR A 115 -4.10 6.80 -1.08
C TYR A 115 -4.86 6.81 -2.41
N GLU A 116 -5.28 7.99 -2.85
CA GLU A 116 -5.87 8.27 -4.15
C GLU A 116 -5.47 9.68 -4.58
N GLN A 117 -4.90 9.79 -5.78
CA GLN A 117 -4.54 11.08 -6.38
C GLN A 117 -5.83 11.88 -6.65
N SER A 118 -5.86 13.13 -6.22
CA SER A 118 -7.02 14.04 -6.39
C SER A 118 -6.97 14.82 -7.70
#